data_AF-A0A945V227-F1
#
_entry.id   AF-A0A945V227-F1
#
_cell.length_a   1.000
_cell.length_b   1.000
_cell.length_c   1.000
_cell.angle_alpha   90.00
_cell.angle_beta   90.00
_cell.angle_gamma   90.00
#
_symmetry.space_group_name_H-M   'P 1'
#
loop_
_entity.id
_entity.type
_entity.pdbx_description
1 polymer ?
#
loop_
_entity_poly.entity_id
_entity_poly.type
_entity_poly.pdbx_seq_one_letter_code
_entity_poly.pdbx_strand_id
1 'polypeptide(L)' 'MSDVKNKFDPEIWTLSLLGDVFGFIDEAFSDIDVKQRDALRLYLEKSNMELGLYEGVKERLLECIWQEKINRRNTSSLTH' A
#
# COMPACT_ATOMS: atom_id res chain seq x y z
N MET A 1 -7.99 21.32 -37.19
CA MET A 1 -7.05 20.96 -36.11
C MET A 1 -7.70 21.36 -34.81
N SER A 2 -8.34 20.42 -34.11
CA SER A 2 -8.90 20.69 -32.80
C SER A 2 -7.76 20.64 -31.80
N ASP A 3 -7.42 21.78 -31.22
CA ASP A 3 -6.57 21.88 -30.04
C ASP A 3 -7.20 21.07 -28.91
N VAL A 4 -6.86 19.78 -28.86
CA VAL A 4 -7.00 18.97 -27.65
C VAL A 4 -5.93 19.52 -26.71
N LYS A 5 -6.26 20.65 -26.07
CA LYS A 5 -5.66 20.98 -24.79
C LYS A 5 -5.92 19.75 -23.93
N ASN A 6 -4.89 18.94 -23.73
CA ASN A 6 -4.79 18.03 -22.59
C ASN A 6 -5.20 18.85 -21.38
N LYS A 7 -6.47 18.77 -21.00
CA LYS A 7 -6.97 19.40 -19.80
C LYS A 7 -6.29 18.63 -18.70
N PHE A 8 -5.21 19.20 -18.18
CA PHE A 8 -4.68 18.81 -16.90
C PHE A 8 -5.85 18.88 -15.92
N ASP A 9 -6.34 17.70 -15.55
CA ASP A 9 -7.35 17.54 -14.53
C ASP A 9 -6.59 17.27 -13.23
N PRO A 10 -6.52 18.24 -12.31
CA PRO A 10 -5.78 18.09 -11.08
C PRO A 10 -6.26 16.89 -10.24
N GLU A 11 -7.54 16.53 -10.34
CA GLU A 11 -8.10 15.39 -9.62
C GLU A 11 -7.57 14.08 -10.18
N ILE A 12 -7.64 13.89 -11.51
CA ILE A 12 -7.12 12.69 -12.18
C ILE A 12 -5.61 12.56 -11.92
N TRP A 13 -4.86 13.65 -12.05
CA TRP A 13 -3.41 13.64 -11.79
C TRP A 13 -3.09 13.27 -10.34
N THR A 14 -3.85 13.81 -9.38
CA THR A 14 -3.66 13.51 -7.96
C THR A 14 -3.97 12.03 -7.67
N LEU A 15 -5.05 11.49 -8.23
CA LEU A 15 -5.41 10.08 -8.08
C LEU A 15 -4.37 9.14 -8.71
N SER A 16 -3.84 9.48 -9.89
CA SER A 16 -2.75 8.72 -10.50
C SER A 16 -1.49 8.72 -9.63
N LEU A 17 -1.10 9.88 -9.10
CA LEU A 17 0.06 9.99 -8.21
C LEU A 17 -0.10 9.17 -6.92
N LEU A 18 -1.29 9.17 -6.31
CA LEU A 18 -1.59 8.33 -5.15
C LEU A 18 -1.49 6.84 -5.50
N GLY A 19 -2.00 6.44 -6.66
CA GLY A 19 -1.88 5.08 -7.17
C GLY A 19 -0.44 4.64 -7.34
N ASP A 20 0.41 5.48 -7.94
CA ASP A 20 1.83 5.20 -8.14
C ASP A 20 2.56 5.04 -6.80
N VAL A 21 2.29 5.93 -5.83
CA VAL A 21 2.88 5.85 -4.48
C VAL A 21 2.49 4.56 -3.78
N PHE A 22 1.22 4.15 -3.83
CA PHE A 22 0.79 2.88 -3.24
C PHE A 22 1.38 1.68 -3.98
N GLY A 23 1.54 1.74 -5.30
CA GLY A 23 2.22 0.71 -6.08
C GLY A 23 3.67 0.49 -5.64
N PHE A 24 4.43 1.57 -5.41
CA PHE A 24 5.80 1.46 -4.88
C PHE A 24 5.84 0.87 -3.47
N ILE A 25 4.87 1.21 -2.63
CA ILE A 25 4.78 0.66 -1.28
C ILE A 25 4.46 -0.84 -1.32
N ASP A 26 3.55 -1.27 -2.19
CA ASP A 26 3.20 -2.67 -2.37
C ASP A 26 4.37 -3.51 -2.86
N GLU A 27 5.10 -3.01 -3.86
CA GLU A 27 6.31 -3.65 -4.38
C GLU A 27 7.38 -3.75 -3.30
N ALA A 28 7.59 -2.69 -2.52
CA ALA A 28 8.52 -2.73 -1.39
C ALA A 28 8.11 -3.76 -0.32
N PHE A 29 6.81 -4.01 -0.14
CA PHE A 29 6.32 -5.01 0.80
C PHE A 29 6.28 -6.43 0.24
N SER A 30 6.10 -6.64 -1.07
CA SER A 30 5.97 -7.98 -1.67
C SER A 30 7.16 -8.87 -1.34
N ASP A 31 8.35 -8.28 -1.25
CA ASP A 31 9.61 -8.99 -1.00
C ASP A 31 9.88 -9.27 0.49
N ILE A 32 9.05 -8.73 1.39
CA ILE A 32 9.20 -8.83 2.84
C ILE A 32 8.29 -9.94 3.38
N ASP A 33 8.83 -10.85 4.21
CA ASP A 33 7.99 -11.86 4.87
C ASP A 33 7.01 -11.23 5.88
N VAL A 34 5.86 -11.86 6.09
CA VAL A 34 4.82 -11.39 7.01
C VAL A 34 5.35 -11.09 8.42
N LYS A 35 6.30 -11.87 8.94
CA LYS A 35 6.89 -11.59 10.27
C LYS A 35 7.68 -10.28 10.29
N GLN A 36 8.38 -9.98 9.20
CA GLN A 36 9.14 -8.74 9.04
C GLN A 36 8.21 -7.55 8.82
N ARG A 37 7.10 -7.73 8.06
CA ARG A 37 6.04 -6.72 7.93
C ARG A 37 5.38 -6.40 9.28
N ASP A 38 5.11 -7.41 10.10
CA ASP A 38 4.58 -7.24 11.46
C ASP A 38 5.58 -6.49 12.38
N ALA A 39 6.88 -6.77 12.25
CA ALA A 39 7.93 -6.05 12.99
C ALA A 39 8.06 -4.58 12.55
N LEU A 40 7.96 -4.32 11.24
CA LEU A 40 7.94 -2.98 10.68
C LEU A 40 6.73 -2.18 11.18
N ARG A 41 5.55 -2.79 11.23
CA ARG A 41 4.35 -2.18 11.81
C ARG A 41 4.59 -1.73 13.25
N LEU A 42 5.13 -2.62 14.09
CA LEU A 42 5.42 -2.31 15.50
C LEU A 42 6.46 -1.19 15.66
N TYR A 43 7.45 -1.13 14.78
CA TYR A 43 8.42 -0.04 14.75
C TYR A 43 7.75 1.30 14.41
N LEU A 44 6.93 1.31 13.35
CA LEU A 44 6.22 2.50 12.90
C LEU A 44 5.20 3.00 13.93
N GLU A 45 4.50 2.11 14.64
CA GLU A 45 3.59 2.44 15.75
C GLU A 45 4.29 3.12 16.92
N LYS A 46 5.55 2.77 17.18
CA LYS A 46 6.37 3.33 18.27
C LYS A 46 7.20 4.54 17.86
N SER A 47 7.28 4.83 16.57
CA SER A 47 8.05 5.95 16.03
C SER A 47 7.30 7.27 16.19
N ASN A 48 8.03 8.35 16.51
CA ASN A 48 7.48 9.71 16.65
C ASN A 48 7.61 10.49 15.32
N MET A 49 7.29 9.83 14.21
CA MET A 49 7.44 10.37 12.84
C MET A 49 6.22 11.20 12.43
N GLU A 50 6.42 12.30 11.70
CA GLU A 50 5.35 13.26 11.31
C GLU A 50 4.22 12.62 10.50
N LEU A 51 2.99 13.03 10.79
CA LEU A 51 1.76 12.25 10.55
C LEU A 51 1.39 11.98 9.07
N GLY A 52 1.73 12.84 8.11
CA GLY A 52 1.09 12.80 6.78
C GLY A 52 1.46 11.59 5.88
N LEU A 53 2.76 11.41 5.59
CA LEU A 53 3.24 10.32 4.72
C LEU A 53 3.28 8.96 5.43
N TYR A 54 3.49 8.97 6.75
CA TYR A 54 3.62 7.75 7.54
C TYR A 54 2.28 7.05 7.80
N GLU A 55 1.18 7.79 7.82
CA GLU A 55 -0.17 7.21 7.97
C GLU A 55 -0.54 6.37 6.76
N GLY A 56 -0.35 6.89 5.53
CA GLY A 56 -0.61 6.12 4.31
C GLY A 56 0.26 4.86 4.18
N VAL A 57 1.54 4.92 4.59
CA VAL A 57 2.41 3.73 4.61
C VAL A 57 1.94 2.68 5.62
N LYS A 58 1.49 3.12 6.82
CA LYS A 58 0.94 2.22 7.84
C LYS A 58 -0.36 1.55 7.37
N GLU A 59 -1.28 2.31 6.79
CA GLU A 59 -2.54 1.78 6.27
C GLU A 59 -2.29 0.72 5.20
N ARG A 60 -1.39 1.01 4.25
CA ARG A 60 -1.06 0.05 3.19
C ARG A 60 -0.38 -1.21 3.73
N LEU A 61 0.53 -1.06 4.71
CA LEU A 61 1.17 -2.19 5.38
C LEU A 61 0.16 -3.12 6.05
N LEU A 62 -0.86 -2.56 6.72
CA LEU A 62 -1.94 -3.33 7.34
C LEU A 62 -2.77 -4.07 6.29
N GLU A 63 -3.07 -3.43 5.17
CA GLU A 63 -3.81 -4.05 4.07
C GLU A 63 -3.03 -5.24 3.47
N CYS A 64 -1.73 -5.09 3.20
CA CYS A 64 -0.89 -6.19 2.72
C CYS A 64 -0.86 -7.37 3.70
N ILE A 65 -0.72 -7.11 5.01
CA ILE A 65 -0.76 -8.14 6.06
C ILE A 65 -2.13 -8.85 6.08
N TRP A 66 -3.21 -8.10 5.93
CA TRP A 66 -4.56 -8.67 5.96
C TRP A 66 -4.85 -9.54 4.74
N GLN A 67 -4.51 -9.06 3.54
CA GLN A 67 -4.64 -9.81 2.29
C GLN A 67 -3.89 -11.14 2.37
N GLU A 68 -2.66 -11.12 2.90
CA GLU A 68 -1.88 -12.35 3.00
C GLU A 68 -2.45 -13.34 4.03
N LYS A 69 -3.01 -12.86 5.15
CA LYS A 69 -3.73 -13.69 6.12
C LYS A 69 -4.98 -14.34 5.49
N ILE A 70 -5.72 -13.62 4.65
CA ILE A 70 -6.87 -14.15 3.92
C ILE A 70 -6.40 -15.23 2.91
N ASN A 71 -5.36 -14.95 2.13
CA ASN A 71 -4.84 -15.88 1.13
C ASN A 71 -4.36 -17.20 1.77
N ARG A 72 -3.69 -17.14 2.92
CA ARG A 72 -3.28 -18.34 3.69
C ARG A 72 -4.47 -19.15 4.19
N ARG A 73 -5.55 -18.50 4.62
CA ARG A 73 -6.79 -19.20 5.04
C ARG A 73 -7.47 -19.88 3.87
N ASN A 74 -7.64 -19.17 2.75
CA ASN A 74 -8.31 -19.70 1.57
C ASN A 74 -7.55 -20.89 0.95
N THR A 75 -6.23 -20.80 0.88
CA THR A 75 -5.38 -21.91 0.40
C THR A 75 -5.43 -23.12 1.34
N SER A 76 -5.43 -22.91 2.66
CA SER A 76 -5.57 -23.99 3.64
C SER A 76 -6.96 -24.66 3.62
N SER A 77 -8.01 -23.93 3.27
CA SER A 77 -9.38 -24.45 3.10
C SER A 77 -9.60 -25.23 1.80
N LEU A 78 -8.77 -25.00 0.77
CA LEU A 78 -8.85 -25.68 -0.52
C LEU A 78 -8.09 -27.03 -0.56
N THR A 79 -7.18 -27.25 0.39
CA THR A 79 -6.38 -28.48 0.51
C THR A 79 -6.98 -29.52 1.46
N HIS A 80 -8.21 -29.32 1.94
CA HIS A 80 -8.85 -30.14 2.97
C HIS A 80 -10.12 -30.86 2.50
#